data_AF-A0A961THH0-F1
#
_entry.id   AF-A0A961THH0-F1
#
_cell.length_a   1.000
_cell.length_b   1.000
_cell.length_c   1.000
_cell.angle_alpha   90.00
_cell.angle_beta   90.00
_cell.angle_gamma   90.00
#
_symmetry.space_group_name_H-M   'P 1'
#
loop_
_entity.id
_entity.type
_entity.pdbx_description
1 polymer ?
#
loop_
_entity_poly.entity_id
_entity_poly.type
_entity_poly.pdbx_seq_one_letter_code
_entity_poly.pdbx_strand_id
1 'polypeptide(L)'
;MSSIATTHVGSLPRSQEVVDFIFAREKEKPYDPAAFDAAMTKAVDATVSRQRQAGVDIVSDGETSKISYATYVKDRYTGFSGDSPRNAPADLKLYPGFLQRLANEGGTPQYARPMCTGEVRSRG
;
A
#
# COMPACT_ATOMS: atom_id res chain seq x y z
N MET A 1 -6.25 -37.30 8.00
CA MET A 1 -5.08 -36.42 7.80
C MET A 1 -5.47 -35.02 8.24
N SER A 2 -4.67 -34.36 9.08
CA SER A 2 -4.85 -32.94 9.39
C SER A 2 -4.38 -32.11 8.20
N SER A 3 -5.20 -31.19 7.68
CA SER A 3 -4.75 -30.24 6.67
C SER A 3 -3.96 -29.10 7.32
N ILE A 4 -2.99 -28.54 6.59
CA ILE A 4 -2.28 -27.33 6.98
C ILE A 4 -3.00 -26.15 6.32
N ALA A 5 -3.51 -25.21 7.10
CA ALA A 5 -4.14 -24.01 6.57
C ALA A 5 -3.09 -23.09 5.92
N THR A 6 -3.44 -22.55 4.75
CA THR A 6 -2.60 -21.68 3.92
C THR A 6 -3.10 -20.24 3.94
N THR A 7 -2.15 -19.31 3.90
CA THR A 7 -2.40 -17.86 3.82
C THR A 7 -1.17 -17.15 3.22
N HIS A 8 -1.24 -15.83 3.09
CA HIS A 8 -0.13 -15.00 2.61
C HIS A 8 -0.01 -13.70 3.43
N VAL A 9 1.10 -12.98 3.25
CA VAL A 9 1.49 -11.86 4.12
C VAL A 9 0.77 -10.53 3.87
N GLY A 10 -0.08 -10.44 2.83
CA GLY A 10 -0.98 -9.31 2.67
C GLY A 10 -1.15 -8.89 1.21
N SER A 11 -0.30 -7.97 0.76
CA SER A 11 -0.47 -7.24 -0.49
C SER A 11 -0.48 -8.13 -1.74
N LEU A 12 -1.37 -7.84 -2.68
CA LEU A 12 -1.51 -8.52 -3.97
C LEU A 12 -1.53 -7.50 -5.14
N PRO A 13 -1.31 -7.95 -6.40
CA PRO A 13 -1.33 -7.05 -7.56
C PRO A 13 -2.66 -6.31 -7.71
N ARG A 14 -2.58 -4.99 -7.95
CA ARG A 14 -3.74 -4.11 -8.14
C ARG A 14 -4.11 -4.01 -9.63
N SER A 15 -5.39 -3.77 -9.92
CA SER A 15 -5.80 -3.34 -11.25
C SER A 15 -5.36 -1.90 -11.51
N GLN A 16 -5.23 -1.52 -12.78
CA GLN A 16 -4.88 -0.15 -13.15
C GLN A 16 -5.92 0.87 -12.65
N GLU A 17 -7.20 0.52 -12.70
CA GLU A 17 -8.31 1.33 -12.17
C GLU A 17 -8.09 1.71 -10.70
N VAL A 18 -7.71 0.74 -9.84
CA VAL A 18 -7.40 0.99 -8.43
C VAL A 18 -6.17 1.87 -8.26
N VAL A 19 -5.12 1.61 -9.07
CA VAL A 19 -3.88 2.40 -9.06
C VAL A 19 -4.18 3.86 -9.38
N ASP A 20 -4.98 4.13 -10.41
CA ASP A 20 -5.32 5.47 -10.86
C ASP A 20 -6.07 6.26 -9.76
N PHE A 21 -7.06 5.63 -9.13
CA PHE A 21 -7.80 6.23 -8.01
C PHE A 21 -6.93 6.50 -6.78
N ILE A 22 -6.07 5.55 -6.40
CA ILE A 22 -5.15 5.73 -5.28
C ILE A 22 -4.20 6.89 -5.53
N PHE A 23 -3.64 7.00 -6.75
CA PHE A 23 -2.75 8.11 -7.09
C PHE A 23 -3.48 9.43 -7.28
N ALA A 24 -4.75 9.43 -7.70
CA ALA A 24 -5.57 10.63 -7.70
C ALA A 24 -5.75 11.16 -6.27
N ARG A 25 -6.11 10.28 -5.32
CA ARG A 25 -6.22 10.63 -3.88
C ARG A 25 -4.89 11.09 -3.30
N GLU A 26 -3.80 10.37 -3.56
CA GLU A 26 -2.46 10.72 -3.07
C GLU A 26 -1.98 12.09 -3.54
N LYS A 27 -2.37 12.48 -4.77
CA LYS A 27 -2.00 13.76 -5.40
C LYS A 27 -3.05 14.85 -5.21
N GLU A 28 -4.05 14.62 -4.36
CA GLU A 28 -5.17 15.55 -4.11
C GLU A 28 -5.89 15.98 -5.40
N LYS A 29 -5.91 15.10 -6.41
CA LYS A 29 -6.62 15.33 -7.67
C LYS A 29 -8.11 15.01 -7.47
N PRO A 30 -9.02 15.75 -8.13
CA PRO A 30 -10.43 15.43 -8.11
C PRO A 30 -10.70 14.02 -8.66
N TYR A 31 -11.58 13.28 -7.98
CA TYR A 31 -12.14 12.00 -8.44
C TYR A 31 -13.56 11.87 -7.88
N ASP A 32 -14.40 11.04 -8.50
CA ASP A 32 -15.73 10.74 -7.98
C ASP A 32 -15.63 9.76 -6.79
N PRO A 33 -16.05 10.14 -5.58
CA PRO A 33 -16.02 9.25 -4.42
C PRO A 33 -16.85 7.97 -4.59
N ALA A 34 -17.99 8.04 -5.26
CA ALA A 34 -18.84 6.86 -5.46
C ALA A 34 -18.16 5.86 -6.42
N ALA A 35 -17.53 6.36 -7.49
CA ALA A 35 -16.75 5.54 -8.39
C ALA A 35 -15.51 4.95 -7.71
N PHE A 36 -14.84 5.72 -6.83
CA PHE A 36 -13.73 5.23 -6.02
C PHE A 36 -14.16 4.03 -5.16
N ASP A 37 -15.24 4.18 -4.39
CA ASP A 37 -15.72 3.12 -3.48
C ASP A 37 -16.18 1.88 -4.25
N ALA A 38 -16.84 2.06 -5.39
CA ALA A 38 -17.24 0.97 -6.27
C ALA A 38 -16.02 0.21 -6.83
N ALA A 39 -14.99 0.92 -7.29
CA ALA A 39 -13.76 0.32 -7.81
C ALA A 39 -13.01 -0.48 -6.74
N MET A 40 -12.90 0.05 -5.52
CA MET A 40 -12.24 -0.65 -4.40
C MET A 40 -13.02 -1.92 -4.01
N THR A 41 -14.34 -1.82 -3.91
CA THR A 41 -15.21 -2.97 -3.59
C THR A 41 -15.07 -4.08 -4.62
N LYS A 42 -15.17 -3.74 -5.90
CA LYS A 42 -15.00 -4.67 -7.03
C LYS A 42 -13.62 -5.33 -7.02
N ALA A 43 -12.56 -4.57 -6.73
CA ALA A 43 -11.20 -5.10 -6.69
C ALA A 43 -10.98 -6.08 -5.54
N VAL A 44 -11.50 -5.77 -4.34
CA VAL A 44 -11.44 -6.68 -3.18
C VAL A 44 -12.19 -7.98 -3.48
N ASP A 45 -13.41 -7.89 -4.00
CA ASP A 45 -14.22 -9.08 -4.34
C ASP A 45 -13.51 -9.99 -5.35
N ALA A 46 -13.01 -9.42 -6.45
CA ALA A 46 -12.23 -10.16 -7.45
C ALA A 46 -10.95 -10.78 -6.86
N THR A 47 -10.29 -10.09 -5.93
CA THR A 47 -9.06 -10.55 -5.28
C THR A 47 -9.32 -11.72 -4.33
N VAL A 48 -10.38 -11.64 -3.53
CA VAL A 48 -10.82 -12.73 -2.64
C VAL A 48 -11.27 -13.94 -3.46
N SER A 49 -12.04 -13.73 -4.54
CA SER A 49 -12.46 -14.82 -5.43
C SER A 49 -11.28 -15.58 -6.03
N ARG A 50 -10.23 -14.88 -6.48
CA ARG A 50 -9.02 -15.52 -7.03
C ARG A 50 -8.24 -16.29 -5.97
N GLN A 51 -8.11 -15.77 -4.76
CA GLN A 51 -7.47 -16.50 -3.66
C GLN A 51 -8.20 -17.80 -3.33
N ARG A 52 -9.54 -17.76 -3.27
CA ARG A 52 -10.36 -18.95 -3.07
C ARG A 52 -10.15 -19.99 -4.19
N GLN A 53 -10.15 -19.53 -5.45
CA GLN A 53 -9.90 -20.40 -6.61
C GLN A 53 -8.49 -21.02 -6.57
N ALA A 54 -7.50 -20.29 -6.03
CA ALA A 54 -6.14 -20.78 -5.85
C ALA A 54 -5.95 -21.71 -4.64
N GLY A 55 -6.99 -21.94 -3.82
CA GLY A 55 -6.92 -22.82 -2.65
C GLY A 55 -6.36 -22.17 -1.39
N VAL A 56 -6.36 -20.83 -1.29
CA VAL A 56 -5.97 -20.13 -0.05
C VAL A 56 -7.07 -20.27 1.00
N ASP A 57 -6.73 -20.83 2.16
CA ASP A 57 -7.70 -21.09 3.25
C ASP A 57 -8.13 -19.81 3.96
N ILE A 58 -7.16 -18.98 4.36
CA ILE A 58 -7.37 -17.70 5.04
C ILE A 58 -6.97 -16.57 4.11
N VAL A 59 -7.98 -15.95 3.49
CA VAL A 59 -7.84 -14.89 2.49
C VAL A 59 -7.71 -13.49 3.12
N SER A 60 -7.18 -12.52 2.36
CA SER A 60 -7.18 -11.10 2.73
C SER A 60 -7.75 -10.20 1.63
N ASP A 61 -7.92 -8.90 1.90
CA ASP A 61 -8.32 -7.88 0.91
C ASP A 61 -7.22 -7.56 -0.13
N GLY A 62 -6.06 -8.21 -0.01
CA GLY A 62 -4.88 -7.98 -0.85
C GLY A 62 -4.26 -6.60 -0.66
N GLU A 63 -4.64 -5.84 0.38
CA GLU A 63 -4.28 -4.43 0.58
C GLU A 63 -4.48 -3.55 -0.66
N THR A 64 -5.43 -3.93 -1.50
CA THR A 64 -5.58 -3.36 -2.84
C THR A 64 -5.96 -1.88 -2.79
N SER A 65 -6.74 -1.46 -1.78
CA SER A 65 -7.22 -0.08 -1.59
C SER A 65 -6.25 0.90 -0.90
N LYS A 66 -5.06 0.43 -0.50
CA LYS A 66 -4.09 1.22 0.27
C LYS A 66 -2.91 1.63 -0.62
N ILE A 67 -2.43 2.88 -0.49
CA ILE A 67 -1.21 3.34 -1.19
C ILE A 67 0.03 2.55 -0.76
N SER A 68 0.09 2.18 0.52
CA SER A 68 1.16 1.41 1.16
C SER A 68 0.67 0.88 2.50
N TYR A 69 1.19 -0.26 2.95
CA TYR A 69 0.91 -0.80 4.29
C TYR A 69 1.36 0.15 5.42
N ALA A 70 2.33 1.03 5.16
CA ALA A 70 2.88 1.94 6.16
C ALA A 70 2.32 3.36 6.04
N THR A 71 2.28 3.91 4.84
CA THR A 71 1.99 5.35 4.66
C THR A 71 0.50 5.68 4.62
N TYR A 72 -0.40 4.69 4.51
CA TYR A 72 -1.84 4.91 4.58
C TYR A 72 -2.33 5.42 5.95
N VAL A 73 -1.47 5.40 6.97
CA VAL A 73 -1.80 5.90 8.32
C VAL A 73 -2.34 7.34 8.30
N LYS A 74 -1.86 8.19 7.38
CA LYS A 74 -2.34 9.57 7.21
C LYS A 74 -3.82 9.63 6.79
N ASP A 75 -4.33 8.58 6.14
CA ASP A 75 -5.72 8.48 5.70
C ASP A 75 -6.65 8.05 6.85
N ARG A 76 -6.09 7.50 7.95
CA ARG A 76 -6.86 6.96 9.09
C ARG A 76 -6.71 7.78 10.36
N TYR A 77 -5.60 8.49 10.53
CA TYR A 77 -5.29 9.25 11.74
C TYR A 77 -4.95 10.71 11.43
N THR A 78 -5.18 11.58 12.42
CA THR A 78 -4.62 12.93 12.45
C THR A 78 -3.14 12.90 12.83
N GLY A 79 -2.45 14.04 12.72
CA GLY A 79 -1.07 14.17 13.19
C GLY A 79 -0.02 13.55 12.27
N PHE A 80 -0.39 13.08 11.08
CA PHE A 80 0.53 12.55 10.07
C PHE A 80 0.49 13.38 8.79
N SER A 81 1.63 13.97 8.41
CA SER A 81 1.76 14.78 7.19
C SER A 81 3.20 14.87 6.70
N GLY A 82 3.42 15.56 5.57
CA GLY A 82 4.74 15.84 5.00
C GLY A 82 5.38 14.65 4.28
N ASP A 83 6.66 14.81 3.95
CA ASP A 83 7.53 13.76 3.39
C ASP A 83 8.84 13.74 4.19
N SER A 84 9.03 12.72 5.02
CA SER A 84 10.20 12.58 5.88
C SER A 84 11.49 12.44 5.05
N PRO A 85 12.69 12.83 5.52
CA PRO A 85 13.93 12.61 4.76
C PRO A 85 14.16 11.13 4.36
N ARG A 86 14.83 10.88 3.23
CA ARG A 86 15.28 9.52 2.85
C ARG A 86 16.60 9.21 3.52
N ASN A 87 16.58 8.30 4.48
CA ASN A 87 17.79 7.72 5.03
C ASN A 87 18.04 6.38 4.38
N ALA A 88 19.22 6.20 3.78
CA ALA A 88 19.65 4.89 3.33
C ALA A 88 19.68 3.94 4.55
N PRO A 89 19.08 2.73 4.44
CA PRO A 89 19.23 1.66 5.41
C PRO A 89 20.70 1.46 5.81
N ALA A 90 20.95 1.22 7.10
CA ALA A 90 22.32 1.19 7.65
C ALA A 90 23.17 0.07 7.03
N ASP A 91 22.56 -1.07 6.73
CA ASP A 91 23.13 -2.18 5.99
C ASP A 91 23.50 -1.80 4.55
N LEU A 92 22.64 -1.06 3.84
CA LEU A 92 22.95 -0.62 2.47
C LEU A 92 24.10 0.38 2.39
N LYS A 93 24.35 1.16 3.47
CA LYS A 93 25.54 2.03 3.54
C LYS A 93 26.85 1.24 3.54
N LEU A 94 26.84 -0.01 3.98
CA LEU A 94 28.01 -0.90 3.93
C LEU A 94 28.32 -1.40 2.51
N TYR A 95 27.37 -1.27 1.58
CA TYR A 95 27.49 -1.77 0.20
C TYR A 95 27.13 -0.67 -0.83
N PRO A 96 27.96 0.38 -0.97
CA PRO A 96 27.62 1.58 -1.75
C PRO A 96 27.36 1.31 -3.23
N GLY A 97 28.05 0.35 -3.85
CA GLY A 97 27.79 -0.03 -5.25
C GLY A 97 26.40 -0.65 -5.45
N PHE A 98 25.94 -1.47 -4.50
CA PHE A 98 24.59 -2.03 -4.53
C PHE A 98 23.53 -0.96 -4.26
N LEU A 99 23.79 -0.06 -3.31
CA LEU A 99 22.94 1.11 -3.05
C LEU A 99 22.76 1.98 -4.30
N GLN A 100 23.83 2.26 -5.04
CA GLN A 100 23.75 3.02 -6.29
C GLN A 100 22.94 2.28 -7.36
N ARG A 101 23.11 0.97 -7.49
CA ARG A 101 22.32 0.17 -8.44
C ARG A 101 20.82 0.24 -8.14
N LEU A 102 20.43 0.07 -6.87
CA LEU A 102 19.03 0.17 -6.44
C LEU A 102 18.43 1.56 -6.73
N ALA A 103 19.22 2.63 -6.53
CA ALA A 103 18.79 3.98 -6.86
C ALA A 103 18.54 4.15 -8.37
N ASN A 104 19.41 3.59 -9.21
CA ASN A 104 19.30 3.68 -10.66
C ASN A 104 18.14 2.83 -11.22
N GLU A 105 17.80 1.72 -10.59
CA GLU A 105 16.69 0.83 -10.99
C GLU A 105 15.30 1.40 -10.68
N GLY A 106 15.23 2.57 -10.04
CA GLY A 106 13.95 3.25 -9.78
C GLY A 106 13.11 2.58 -8.70
N GLY A 107 13.69 1.68 -7.90
CA GLY A 107 13.00 1.00 -6.79
C GLY A 107 12.57 1.93 -5.64
N THR A 108 12.81 3.24 -5.77
CA THR A 108 12.44 4.24 -4.79
C THR A 108 10.97 4.67 -5.01
N PRO A 109 10.07 4.39 -4.06
CA PRO A 109 8.68 4.79 -4.20
C PRO A 109 8.52 6.32 -4.27
N GLN A 110 7.68 6.81 -5.17
CA GLN A 110 7.49 8.25 -5.42
C GLN A 110 6.35 8.90 -4.62
N TYR A 111 5.65 8.15 -3.76
CA TYR A 111 4.62 8.69 -2.88
C TYR A 111 5.20 9.34 -1.62
N ALA A 112 4.43 10.22 -0.97
CA ALA A 112 4.87 10.91 0.23
C ALA A 112 5.05 9.94 1.40
N ARG A 113 6.05 10.18 2.26
CA ARG A 113 6.26 9.44 3.50
C ARG A 113 5.83 10.31 4.68
N PRO A 114 4.55 10.23 5.08
CA PRO A 114 4.05 11.03 6.18
C PRO A 114 4.79 10.65 7.47
N MET A 115 5.07 11.66 8.28
CA MET A 115 5.66 11.51 9.61
C MET A 115 4.73 12.15 10.64
N CYS A 116 4.92 11.78 11.90
CA CYS A 116 4.18 12.40 13.00
C CYS A 116 4.58 13.89 13.11
N THR A 117 3.62 14.77 12.86
CA THR A 117 3.76 16.24 12.87
C THR A 117 2.86 16.90 13.91
N GLY A 118 2.04 16.12 14.63
CA GLY A 118 1.12 16.64 15.62
C GLY A 118 0.38 15.54 16.38
N GLU A 119 -0.68 15.92 17.07
CA GLU A 119 -1.46 15.00 17.90
C GLU A 119 -2.16 13.92 17.06
N VAL A 120 -2.03 12.67 17.52
CA VAL A 120 -2.58 11.49 16.84
C VAL A 120 -3.95 11.14 17.42
N ARG A 121 -4.97 11.20 16.57
CA ARG A 121 -6.37 10.83 16.87
C ARG A 121 -6.95 10.03 15.70
N SER A 122 -7.82 9.07 15.99
CA SER A 122 -8.56 8.36 14.93
C SER A 122 -9.47 9.34 14.18
N ARG A 123 -9.55 9.21 12.85
CA ARG A 123 -10.57 9.90 12.03
C ARG A 123 -11.91 9.16 11.99
N GLY A 124 -11.95 7.95 12.55
CA GLY A 124 -13.06 7.00 12.58
C GLY A 124 -12.54 5.67 13.09
#